data_AF-A0A453ISU4-F1
#
_entry.id   AF-A0A453ISU4-F1
#
_cell.length_a   1.000
_cell.length_b   1.000
_cell.length_c   1.000
_cell.angle_alpha   90.00
_cell.angle_beta   90.00
_cell.angle_gamma   90.00
#
_symmetry.space_group_name_H-M   'P 1'
#
loop_
_entity.id
_entity.type
_entity.pdbx_description
1 polymer ?
#
loop_
_entity_poly.entity_id
_entity_poly.type
_entity_poly.pdbx_seq_one_letter_code
_entity_poly.pdbx_strand_id
1 'polypeptide(L)'
;ATTGTSGRPVPSRAFLEYDLADYSGWLRRRVADEPGRWDEIKTCLAATAPVCSELNQTYAAPQDFFAAWLSPMQSGCCKPPTRCGYTFVSATNWISPIDGAADPDCAAWSNDQDRLCYSCDSCKAGLLQNLRREWRRADVVLAVTVVALLAVYAMGCYAFRTARTDELFRRYRQGYT
;
A
#
# COMPACT_ATOMS: atom_id res chain seq x y z
N ALA A 1 -5.71 17.95 4.81
CA ALA A 1 -5.66 17.11 3.60
C ALA A 1 -4.31 17.32 2.93
N THR A 2 -3.41 16.34 3.00
CA THR A 2 -2.16 16.34 2.25
C THR A 2 -2.24 15.27 1.16
N THR A 3 -2.55 15.77 -0.03
CA THR A 3 -2.34 15.12 -1.33
C THR A 3 -0.86 15.19 -1.66
N GLY A 4 -0.16 14.07 -1.53
CA GLY A 4 1.24 13.93 -1.94
C GLY A 4 1.73 12.59 -1.44
N THR A 5 2.45 11.85 -2.27
CA THR A 5 3.15 10.60 -1.98
C THR A 5 3.37 10.38 -0.48
N SER A 6 2.63 9.44 0.10
CA SER A 6 2.59 9.20 1.55
C SER A 6 3.89 8.61 2.13
N GLY A 7 4.92 8.47 1.30
CA GLY A 7 6.28 8.15 1.74
C GLY A 7 7.15 9.39 1.75
N ARG A 8 7.86 9.61 2.85
CA ARG A 8 8.84 10.68 3.06
C ARG A 8 10.20 10.22 2.54
N PRO A 9 10.88 11.02 1.70
CA PRO A 9 12.24 10.71 1.28
C PRO A 9 13.20 10.84 2.47
N VAL A 10 14.15 9.93 2.55
CA VAL A 10 15.22 9.98 3.54
C VAL A 10 16.52 10.40 2.85
N PRO A 11 17.29 11.35 3.41
CA PRO A 11 18.56 11.76 2.83
C PRO A 11 19.49 10.58 2.56
N SER A 12 20.06 10.52 1.37
CA SER A 12 21.00 9.47 0.93
C SER A 12 20.45 8.04 0.96
N ARG A 13 19.12 7.86 0.84
CA ARG A 13 18.46 6.55 0.73
C ARG A 13 17.55 6.51 -0.50
N ALA A 14 17.48 5.35 -1.15
CA ALA A 14 16.57 5.13 -2.30
C ALA A 14 15.15 4.76 -1.87
N PHE A 15 14.97 4.24 -0.65
CA PHE A 15 13.66 3.91 -0.11
C PHE A 15 12.98 5.11 0.58
N LEU A 16 11.66 5.00 0.75
CA LEU A 16 10.84 5.97 1.47
C LEU A 16 10.50 5.46 2.87
N GLU A 17 10.29 6.38 3.81
CA GLU A 17 9.73 6.09 5.13
C GLU A 17 8.30 6.57 5.24
N TYR A 18 7.48 5.90 6.05
CA TYR A 18 6.05 6.17 6.12
C TYR A 18 5.67 6.50 7.55
N ASP A 19 4.96 7.60 7.74
CA ASP A 19 4.53 8.06 9.06
C ASP A 19 3.02 7.83 9.21
N LEU A 20 2.59 7.29 10.34
CA LEU A 20 1.17 7.03 10.60
C LEU A 20 0.34 8.33 10.57
N ALA A 21 0.94 9.46 10.92
CA ALA A 21 0.31 10.78 10.87
C ALA A 21 -0.13 11.19 9.45
N ASP A 22 0.52 10.66 8.42
CA ASP A 22 0.19 10.96 7.01
C ASP A 22 -1.10 10.23 6.54
N TYR A 23 -1.61 9.30 7.36
CA TYR A 23 -2.83 8.55 7.09
C TYR A 23 -3.98 9.04 7.97
N SER A 24 -5.18 9.05 7.39
CA SER A 24 -6.41 9.42 8.09
C SER A 24 -7.62 8.75 7.46
N GLY A 25 -8.79 8.88 8.08
CA GLY A 25 -10.05 8.38 7.55
C GLY A 25 -10.40 6.97 8.03
N TRP A 26 -11.22 6.27 7.24
CA TRP A 26 -11.76 4.96 7.63
C TRP A 26 -10.69 3.87 7.73
N LEU A 27 -9.76 3.82 6.76
CA LEU A 27 -8.77 2.74 6.69
C LEU A 27 -7.79 2.80 7.88
N ARG A 28 -7.29 4.00 8.23
CA ARG A 28 -6.46 4.17 9.43
C ARG A 28 -7.19 3.72 10.69
N ARG A 29 -8.45 4.15 10.87
CA ARG A 29 -9.26 3.77 12.03
C ARG A 29 -9.40 2.26 12.16
N ARG A 30 -9.66 1.57 11.04
CA ARG A 30 -9.85 0.12 11.00
C ARG A 30 -8.58 -0.66 11.29
N VAL A 31 -7.41 -0.17 10.88
CA VAL A 31 -6.13 -0.90 10.98
C VAL A 31 -5.36 -0.53 12.24
N ALA A 32 -5.26 0.76 12.55
CA ALA A 32 -4.34 1.29 13.55
C ALA A 32 -5.03 1.73 14.84
N ASP A 33 -6.23 2.31 14.75
CA ASP A 33 -6.89 2.94 15.91
C ASP A 33 -7.90 2.00 16.61
N GLU A 34 -8.34 0.91 15.96
CA GLU A 34 -9.27 -0.07 16.54
C GLU A 34 -8.57 -0.92 17.63
N PRO A 35 -9.06 -0.90 18.88
CA PRO A 35 -8.43 -1.63 19.99
C PRO A 35 -8.35 -3.14 19.70
N GLY A 36 -7.19 -3.75 19.93
CA GLY A 36 -6.96 -5.18 19.73
C GLY A 36 -6.85 -5.63 18.28
N ARG A 37 -7.32 -4.83 17.30
CA ARG A 37 -7.25 -5.20 15.89
C ARG A 37 -5.83 -5.33 15.39
N TRP A 38 -4.97 -4.39 15.78
CA TRP A 38 -3.56 -4.44 15.40
C TRP A 38 -2.87 -5.68 15.96
N ASP A 39 -3.30 -6.20 17.11
CA ASP A 39 -2.72 -7.40 17.71
C ASP A 39 -3.01 -8.66 16.89
N GLU A 40 -4.18 -8.73 16.24
CA GLU A 40 -4.48 -9.80 15.26
C GLU A 40 -3.62 -9.63 14.00
N ILE A 41 -3.54 -8.41 13.48
CA ILE A 41 -2.80 -8.10 12.24
C ILE A 41 -1.31 -8.39 12.43
N LYS A 42 -0.70 -7.93 13.53
CA LYS A 42 0.72 -8.16 13.80
C LYS A 42 1.04 -9.66 13.92
N THR A 43 0.13 -10.45 14.49
CA THR A 43 0.28 -11.91 14.60
C THR A 43 0.28 -12.55 13.22
N CYS A 44 -0.62 -12.10 12.33
CA CYS A 44 -0.63 -12.53 10.94
C CYS A 44 0.67 -12.14 10.22
N LEU A 45 1.12 -10.89 10.37
CA LEU A 45 2.36 -10.38 9.75
C LEU A 45 3.61 -11.13 10.23
N ALA A 46 3.67 -11.46 11.53
CA ALA A 46 4.76 -12.26 12.09
C ALA A 46 4.72 -13.72 11.58
N ALA A 47 3.53 -14.31 11.46
CA ALA A 47 3.35 -15.67 10.97
C ALA A 47 3.57 -15.80 9.45
N THR A 48 3.28 -14.76 8.67
CA THR A 48 3.56 -14.72 7.23
C THR A 48 5.01 -14.32 6.97
N ALA A 49 5.94 -15.29 7.09
CA ALA A 49 7.34 -15.07 6.71
C ALA A 49 7.60 -15.34 5.20
N PRO A 50 8.41 -14.53 4.47
CA PRO A 50 9.25 -13.44 4.98
C PRO A 50 9.24 -12.17 4.11
N VAL A 51 8.36 -11.21 4.41
CA VAL A 51 8.55 -9.85 3.87
C VAL A 51 9.92 -9.30 4.30
N CYS A 52 10.41 -9.71 5.49
CA CYS A 52 11.66 -9.24 6.08
C CYS A 52 12.87 -10.18 5.92
N SER A 53 12.68 -11.52 5.93
CA SER A 53 13.83 -12.45 5.92
C SER A 53 14.56 -12.50 4.57
N GLU A 54 13.90 -12.15 3.47
CA GLU A 54 14.56 -12.05 2.16
C GLU A 54 15.57 -10.89 2.12
N LEU A 55 15.34 -9.79 2.85
CA LEU A 55 16.22 -8.64 2.77
C LEU A 55 17.64 -8.96 3.23
N ASN A 56 17.80 -9.81 4.24
CA ASN A 56 19.13 -10.15 4.73
C ASN A 56 19.93 -10.99 3.72
N GLN A 57 19.23 -11.75 2.86
CA GLN A 57 19.85 -12.53 1.79
C GLN A 57 20.11 -11.67 0.55
N THR A 58 19.20 -10.75 0.23
CA THR A 58 19.30 -9.89 -0.96
C THR A 58 20.27 -8.72 -0.77
N TYR A 59 20.36 -8.16 0.43
CA TYR A 59 21.11 -6.93 0.72
C TYR A 59 22.07 -7.14 1.90
N ALA A 60 23.20 -7.78 1.61
CA ALA A 60 24.23 -8.06 2.61
C ALA A 60 25.11 -6.82 2.92
N ALA A 61 25.34 -5.94 1.93
CA ALA A 61 26.17 -4.77 2.10
C ALA A 61 25.35 -3.50 2.41
N PRO A 62 25.87 -2.56 3.22
CA PRO A 62 25.17 -1.31 3.54
C PRO A 62 24.83 -0.49 2.29
N GLN A 63 25.75 -0.40 1.32
CA GLN A 63 25.52 0.36 0.09
C GLN A 63 24.37 -0.22 -0.74
N ASP A 64 24.25 -1.55 -0.80
CA ASP A 64 23.21 -2.23 -1.57
C ASP A 64 21.86 -2.03 -0.90
N PHE A 65 21.82 -2.11 0.44
CA PHE A 65 20.61 -1.86 1.21
C PHE A 65 20.12 -0.41 1.11
N PHE A 66 21.02 0.58 1.20
CA PHE A 66 20.63 2.00 1.12
C PHE A 66 20.26 2.46 -0.29
N ALA A 67 20.79 1.79 -1.32
CA ALA A 67 20.41 2.00 -2.72
C ALA A 67 19.16 1.18 -3.13
N ALA A 68 18.68 0.28 -2.28
CA ALA A 68 17.53 -0.57 -2.60
C ALA A 68 16.19 0.18 -2.53
N TRP A 69 15.31 -0.16 -3.47
CA TRP A 69 13.91 0.26 -3.44
C TRP A 69 13.10 -0.72 -2.59
N LEU A 70 12.93 -0.39 -1.31
CA LEU A 70 12.14 -1.19 -0.38
C LEU A 70 10.65 -0.96 -0.59
N SER A 71 9.87 -2.04 -0.47
CA SER A 71 8.40 -1.91 -0.41
C SER A 71 7.98 -1.20 0.89
N PRO A 72 6.77 -0.60 0.95
CA PRO A 72 6.31 0.09 2.17
C PRO A 72 6.32 -0.80 3.42
N MET A 73 6.02 -2.09 3.25
CA MET A 73 6.10 -3.08 4.33
C MET A 73 7.53 -3.33 4.76
N GLN A 74 8.46 -3.44 3.80
CA GLN A 74 9.87 -3.68 4.09
C GLN A 74 10.52 -2.50 4.81
N SER A 75 10.27 -1.27 4.34
CA SER A 75 10.80 -0.05 4.96
C SER A 75 10.20 0.26 6.33
N GLY A 76 8.94 -0.14 6.57
CA GLY A 76 8.20 0.18 7.79
C GLY A 76 8.27 -0.87 8.89
N CYS A 77 8.38 -2.16 8.54
CA CYS A 77 8.34 -3.27 9.50
C CYS A 77 9.71 -3.95 9.69
N CYS A 78 10.57 -3.97 8.67
CA CYS A 78 11.80 -4.78 8.67
C CYS A 78 13.07 -4.01 9.06
N LYS A 79 12.97 -2.68 9.25
CA LYS A 79 14.07 -1.84 9.69
C LYS A 79 13.57 -0.80 10.70
N PRO A 80 14.43 -0.29 11.60
CA PRO A 80 14.06 0.82 12.46
C PRO A 80 13.92 2.13 11.65
N PRO A 81 13.15 3.11 12.15
CA PRO A 81 13.11 4.45 11.57
C PRO A 81 14.49 5.11 11.56
N THR A 82 14.83 5.83 10.49
CA THR A 82 16.17 6.46 10.37
C THR A 82 16.41 7.51 11.45
N ARG A 83 15.34 8.17 11.93
CA ARG A 83 15.39 9.15 13.04
C ARG A 83 15.93 8.59 14.36
N CYS A 84 15.85 7.27 14.57
CA CYS A 84 16.34 6.62 15.80
C CYS A 84 17.88 6.55 15.88
N GLY A 85 18.57 6.74 14.75
CA GLY A 85 20.03 6.74 14.71
C GLY A 85 20.69 5.38 14.98
N TYR A 86 20.00 4.26 14.73
CA TYR A 86 20.62 2.95 14.89
C TYR A 86 21.81 2.74 13.93
N THR A 87 22.82 2.00 14.40
CA THR A 87 23.95 1.59 13.56
C THR A 87 23.60 0.35 12.76
N PHE A 88 23.79 0.42 11.44
CA PHE A 88 23.54 -0.70 10.52
C PHE A 88 24.55 -1.83 10.73
N VAL A 89 24.05 -3.06 10.88
CA VAL A 89 24.87 -4.29 10.83
C VAL A 89 24.44 -5.13 9.65
N SER A 90 23.13 -5.37 9.53
CA SER A 90 22.52 -6.05 8.40
C SER A 90 21.11 -5.51 8.15
N ALA A 91 20.44 -5.95 7.09
CA ALA A 91 19.13 -5.42 6.71
C ALA A 91 18.10 -5.44 7.87
N THR A 92 18.11 -6.51 8.68
CA THR A 92 17.20 -6.70 9.82
C THR A 92 17.90 -6.65 11.17
N ASN A 93 19.20 -6.36 11.24
CA ASN A 93 19.96 -6.28 12.49
C ASN A 93 20.64 -4.92 12.66
N TRP A 94 20.36 -4.29 13.78
CA TRP A 94 20.78 -2.91 14.08
C TRP A 94 21.21 -2.78 15.54
N ILE A 95 22.29 -2.03 15.80
CA ILE A 95 22.88 -1.88 17.15
C ILE A 95 22.76 -0.43 17.63
N SER A 96 22.37 -0.27 18.90
CA SER A 96 22.36 0.97 19.69
C SER A 96 21.61 2.15 19.06
N PRO A 97 20.43 2.56 19.57
CA PRO A 97 19.86 3.84 19.19
C PRO A 97 20.74 4.97 19.71
N ILE A 98 20.91 6.03 18.90
CA ILE A 98 21.54 7.28 19.38
C ILE A 98 20.55 8.04 20.28
N ASP A 99 19.25 7.94 19.98
CA ASP A 99 18.16 8.51 20.78
C ASP A 99 16.96 7.54 20.85
N GLY A 100 16.99 6.60 21.80
CA GLY A 100 15.90 5.63 21.99
C GLY A 100 14.65 6.18 22.68
N ALA A 101 14.74 7.37 23.30
CA ALA A 101 13.67 7.96 24.11
C ALA A 101 12.84 9.01 23.36
N ALA A 102 13.27 9.46 22.18
CA ALA A 102 12.61 10.53 21.44
C ALA A 102 11.33 10.06 20.73
N ASP A 103 11.22 8.76 20.45
CA ASP A 103 10.15 8.22 19.62
C ASP A 103 9.72 6.81 20.03
N PRO A 104 8.41 6.53 20.10
CA PRO A 104 7.90 5.24 20.53
C PRO A 104 8.32 4.09 19.61
N ASP A 105 8.55 4.35 18.31
CA ASP A 105 8.99 3.31 17.36
C ASP A 105 10.43 2.89 17.62
N CYS A 106 11.29 3.80 18.13
CA CYS A 106 12.67 3.47 18.47
C CYS A 106 12.71 2.49 19.66
N ALA A 107 11.86 2.70 20.67
CA ALA A 107 11.78 1.78 21.80
C ALA A 107 11.11 0.44 21.45
N ALA A 108 10.24 0.41 20.44
CA ALA A 108 9.51 -0.79 20.01
C ALA A 108 10.32 -1.71 19.06
N TRP A 109 11.45 -1.25 18.53
CA TRP A 109 12.30 -2.05 17.63
C TRP A 109 12.95 -3.24 18.35
N SER A 110 12.90 -4.43 17.73
CA SER A 110 13.65 -5.63 18.15
C SER A 110 14.44 -6.23 16.97
N ASN A 111 15.60 -6.84 17.25
CA ASN A 111 16.35 -7.64 16.27
C ASN A 111 15.81 -9.09 16.16
N ASP A 112 14.87 -9.49 17.02
CA ASP A 112 14.20 -10.79 16.92
C ASP A 112 13.40 -10.86 15.61
N GLN A 113 13.65 -11.86 14.77
CA GLN A 113 13.01 -11.96 13.44
C GLN A 113 11.49 -12.14 13.51
N ASP A 114 10.97 -12.66 14.62
CA ASP A 114 9.53 -12.84 14.85
C ASP A 114 8.85 -11.59 15.41
N ARG A 115 9.61 -10.56 15.84
CA ARG A 115 9.07 -9.33 16.45
C ARG A 115 9.36 -8.08 15.63
N LEU A 116 10.59 -7.90 15.17
CA LEU A 116 11.06 -6.76 14.36
C LEU A 116 10.40 -5.43 14.80
N CYS A 117 9.92 -4.61 13.85
CA CYS A 117 9.13 -3.41 14.13
C CYS A 117 7.61 -3.67 13.98
N TYR A 118 7.10 -4.90 14.16
CA TYR A 118 5.67 -5.18 13.95
C TYR A 118 4.75 -4.43 14.92
N SER A 119 5.28 -3.93 16.05
CA SER A 119 4.51 -3.11 17.00
C SER A 119 4.66 -1.60 16.76
N CYS A 120 5.48 -1.18 15.79
CA CYS A 120 5.75 0.22 15.48
C CYS A 120 4.62 0.86 14.66
N ASP A 121 4.41 2.16 14.84
CA ASP A 121 3.52 2.97 14.02
C ASP A 121 4.04 3.10 12.57
N SER A 122 5.36 3.07 12.38
CA SER A 122 5.99 2.94 11.05
C SER A 122 5.55 1.69 10.29
N CYS A 123 5.33 0.57 10.98
CA CYS A 123 4.84 -0.67 10.36
C CYS A 123 3.35 -0.58 10.03
N LYS A 124 2.54 0.04 10.90
CA LYS A 124 1.13 0.37 10.60
C LYS A 124 1.02 1.26 9.37
N ALA A 125 1.85 2.28 9.28
CA ALA A 125 1.93 3.18 8.13
C ALA A 125 2.33 2.44 6.84
N GLY A 126 3.32 1.55 6.93
CA GLY A 126 3.73 0.66 5.83
C GLY A 126 2.58 -0.22 5.32
N LEU A 127 1.79 -0.82 6.23
CA LEU A 127 0.62 -1.61 5.86
C LEU A 127 -0.48 -0.77 5.22
N LEU A 128 -0.78 0.40 5.80
CA LEU A 128 -1.76 1.33 5.25
C LEU A 128 -1.37 1.77 3.84
N GLN A 129 -0.08 2.00 3.60
CA GLN A 129 0.40 2.31 2.26
C GLN A 129 0.21 1.15 1.29
N ASN A 130 0.56 -0.06 1.73
CA ASN A 130 0.45 -1.25 0.91
C ASN A 130 -1.00 -1.50 0.50
N LEU A 131 -1.92 -1.43 1.47
CA LEU A 131 -3.36 -1.54 1.23
C LEU A 131 -3.87 -0.46 0.28
N ARG A 132 -3.49 0.81 0.49
CA ARG A 132 -3.90 1.91 -0.40
C ARG A 132 -3.44 1.69 -1.85
N ARG A 133 -2.24 1.12 -2.05
CA ARG A 133 -1.71 0.80 -3.37
C ARG A 133 -2.53 -0.30 -4.05
N GLU A 134 -2.83 -1.38 -3.33
CA GLU A 134 -3.61 -2.50 -3.87
C GLU A 134 -5.06 -2.11 -4.15
N TRP A 135 -5.69 -1.33 -3.27
CA TRP A 135 -7.06 -0.85 -3.49
C TRP A 135 -7.15 0.05 -4.72
N ARG A 136 -6.17 0.95 -4.91
CA ARG A 136 -6.10 1.79 -6.11
C ARG A 136 -5.96 0.96 -7.39
N ARG A 137 -5.19 -0.13 -7.37
CA ARG A 137 -5.06 -1.04 -8.51
C ARG A 137 -6.40 -1.71 -8.83
N ALA A 138 -7.08 -2.24 -7.81
CA ALA A 138 -8.40 -2.85 -7.97
C ALA A 138 -9.44 -1.85 -8.51
N ASP A 139 -9.47 -0.64 -7.97
CA ASP A 139 -10.37 0.44 -8.42
C ASP A 139 -10.14 0.80 -9.90
N VAL A 140 -8.88 0.85 -10.34
CA VAL A 140 -8.55 1.11 -11.75
C VAL A 140 -9.07 -0.01 -12.65
N VAL A 141 -8.86 -1.28 -12.28
CA VAL A 141 -9.37 -2.43 -13.04
C VAL A 141 -10.89 -2.41 -13.11
N LEU A 142 -11.56 -2.12 -11.98
CA LEU A 142 -13.01 -1.99 -11.93
C LEU A 142 -13.50 -0.86 -12.83
N ALA A 143 -12.88 0.32 -12.77
CA ALA A 143 -13.25 1.47 -13.59
C ALA A 143 -13.14 1.17 -15.10
N VAL A 144 -12.04 0.55 -15.54
CA VAL A 144 -11.86 0.12 -16.94
C VAL A 144 -12.96 -0.86 -17.37
N THR A 145 -13.31 -1.81 -16.49
CA THR A 145 -14.36 -2.80 -16.76
C THR A 145 -15.74 -2.14 -16.91
N VAL A 146 -16.08 -1.19 -16.04
CA VAL A 146 -17.34 -0.44 -16.12
C VAL A 146 -17.42 0.38 -17.41
N VAL A 147 -16.34 1.05 -17.81
CA VAL A 147 -16.30 1.82 -19.07
C VAL A 147 -16.52 0.90 -20.29
N ALA A 148 -15.89 -0.27 -20.30
CA ALA A 148 -16.09 -1.25 -21.38
C ALA A 148 -17.55 -1.73 -21.45
N LEU A 149 -18.16 -2.04 -20.31
CA LEU A 149 -19.58 -2.43 -20.25
C LEU A 149 -20.52 -1.33 -20.73
N LEU A 150 -20.26 -0.07 -20.37
CA LEU A 150 -21.04 1.07 -20.84
C LEU A 150 -20.90 1.27 -22.35
N ALA A 151 -19.71 1.06 -22.92
CA ALA A 151 -19.50 1.13 -24.37
C ALA A 151 -20.26 0.04 -25.11
N VAL A 152 -20.22 -1.21 -24.63
CA VAL A 152 -20.99 -2.33 -25.19
C VAL A 152 -22.49 -2.07 -25.09
N TYR A 153 -22.96 -1.57 -23.94
CA TYR A 153 -24.36 -1.18 -23.75
C TYR A 153 -24.78 -0.08 -24.74
N ALA A 154 -23.95 0.96 -24.91
CA ALA A 154 -24.23 2.05 -25.84
C ALA A 154 -24.30 1.55 -27.30
N MET A 155 -23.38 0.66 -27.71
CA MET A 155 -23.42 0.02 -29.03
C MET A 155 -24.67 -0.82 -29.22
N GLY A 156 -25.06 -1.61 -28.21
CA GLY A 156 -26.29 -2.41 -28.23
C GLY A 156 -27.54 -1.52 -28.34
N CYS A 157 -27.61 -0.43 -27.56
CA CYS A 157 -28.68 0.55 -27.66
C CYS A 157 -28.72 1.23 -29.02
N TYR A 158 -27.57 1.59 -29.59
CA TYR A 158 -27.48 2.19 -30.92
C TYR A 158 -28.02 1.24 -31.99
N ALA A 159 -27.57 -0.02 -31.99
CA ALA A 159 -28.06 -1.03 -32.93
C ALA A 159 -29.58 -1.26 -32.80
N PHE A 160 -30.09 -1.37 -31.57
CA PHE A 160 -31.52 -1.56 -31.30
C PHE A 160 -32.36 -0.35 -31.74
N ARG A 161 -31.89 0.87 -31.47
CA ARG A 161 -32.56 2.11 -31.89
C ARG A 161 -32.64 2.19 -33.41
N THR A 162 -31.54 1.89 -34.10
CA THR A 162 -31.49 1.89 -35.57
C THR A 162 -32.45 0.85 -36.17
N ALA A 163 -32.48 -0.38 -35.64
CA ALA A 163 -33.42 -1.40 -36.10
C ALA A 163 -34.88 -0.98 -35.90
N ARG A 164 -35.20 -0.34 -34.77
CA ARG A 164 -36.55 0.16 -34.49
C ARG A 164 -36.96 1.31 -35.41
N THR A 165 -36.04 2.22 -35.75
CA THR A 165 -36.31 3.28 -36.73
C THR A 165 -36.56 2.70 -38.13
N ASP A 166 -35.81 1.69 -38.54
CA ASP A 166 -36.00 1.03 -39.84
C ASP A 166 -37.38 0.36 -39.93
N GLU A 167 -37.84 -0.29 -38.84
CA GLU A 167 -39.18 -0.88 -38.79
C GLU A 167 -40.29 0.18 -38.90
N LEU A 168 -40.15 1.30 -38.17
CA LEU A 168 -41.10 2.41 -38.24
C LEU A 168 -41.16 3.03 -39.65
N PHE A 169 -40.01 3.26 -40.29
CA PHE A 169 -39.95 3.77 -41.66
C PHE A 169 -40.57 2.78 -42.66
N ARG A 170 -40.36 1.47 -42.51
CA ARG A 170 -41.02 0.45 -43.34
C ARG A 170 -42.53 0.49 -43.21
N ARG A 171 -43.08 0.54 -41.99
CA ARG A 171 -44.53 0.64 -41.75
C ARG A 171 -45.11 1.93 -42.30
N TYR A 172 -44.43 3.07 -42.10
CA TYR A 172 -44.86 4.35 -42.65
C TYR A 172 -44.98 4.30 -44.19
N ARG A 173 -44.03 3.64 -44.86
CA ARG A 173 -44.05 3.47 -46.31
C ARG A 173 -45.16 2.54 -46.80
N GLN A 174 -45.50 1.49 -46.04
CA GLN A 174 -46.58 0.55 -46.37
C GLN A 174 -47.99 1.12 -46.15
N GLY A 175 -48.16 2.10 -45.25
CA GLY A 175 -49.44 2.78 -45.04
C GLY A 175 -49.80 3.84 -46.10
N TYR A 176 -48.93 4.06 -47.09
CA TYR A 176 -49.10 5.05 -48.17
C TYR A 176 -49.53 4.44 -49.51
N THR A 177 -49.97 3.18 -49.51
CA THR A 177 -50.62 2.48 -50.63
C THR A 177 -51.98 1.98 -50.19
#